data_AF-A0A966B8I8-F1
#
_entry.id   AF-A0A966B8I8-F1
#
_cell.length_a   1.000
_cell.length_b   1.000
_cell.length_c   1.000
_cell.angle_alpha   90.00
_cell.angle_beta   90.00
_cell.angle_gamma   90.00
#
_symmetry.space_group_name_H-M   'P 1'
#
loop_
_entity.id
_entity.type
_entity.pdbx_description
1 polymer ?
#
loop_
_entity_poly.entity_id
_entity_poly.type
_entity_poly.pdbx_seq_one_letter_code
_entity_poly.pdbx_strand_id
1 'polypeptide(L)'
;MQKQGEIDADGEPIRTRKQPNSGGPAHERVGPVQFLHEVRGELRKVAWPTREETINYSIVVLITIVVVGAMIYGADWLFSTFILELFET
;
A
#
# COMPACT_ATOMS: atom_id res chain seq x y z
N MET A 1 -10.48 47.05 40.82
CA MET A 1 -10.98 47.85 39.68
C MET A 1 -11.99 47.01 38.92
N GLN A 2 -13.28 47.28 39.13
CA GLN A 2 -14.40 46.60 38.49
C GLN A 2 -14.69 47.30 37.15
N LYS A 3 -14.56 46.60 36.02
CA LYS A 3 -15.27 46.99 34.79
C LYS A 3 -16.51 46.11 34.70
N GLN A 4 -17.62 46.72 35.09
CA GLN A 4 -18.96 46.18 35.10
C GLN A 4 -19.37 45.80 33.67
N GLY A 5 -19.89 44.59 33.51
CA GLY A 5 -20.65 44.23 32.33
C GLY A 5 -21.92 45.05 32.30
N GLU A 6 -22.12 45.75 31.19
CA GLU A 6 -23.35 46.47 30.89
C GLU A 6 -24.50 45.45 30.88
N ILE A 7 -25.46 45.67 31.77
CA ILE A 7 -26.70 44.89 31.90
C ILE A 7 -27.81 45.67 31.22
N ASP A 8 -28.58 45.00 30.38
CA ASP A 8 -29.74 45.57 29.71
C ASP A 8 -30.88 45.80 30.74
N ALA A 9 -31.87 46.63 30.41
CA ALA A 9 -32.88 47.12 31.35
C ALA A 9 -33.71 46.03 32.08
N ASP A 10 -33.65 44.79 31.59
CA ASP A 10 -34.36 43.62 32.13
C ASP A 10 -33.49 42.69 33.01
N GLY A 11 -32.23 43.05 33.29
CA GLY A 11 -31.38 42.33 34.26
C GLY A 11 -30.74 41.02 33.78
N GLU A 12 -30.81 40.72 32.49
CA GLU A 12 -30.16 39.55 31.88
C GLU A 12 -28.70 39.89 31.50
N PRO A 13 -27.72 39.00 31.77
CA PRO A 13 -26.35 39.23 31.31
C PRO A 13 -26.29 39.13 29.78
N ILE A 14 -25.86 40.20 29.10
CA ILE A 14 -25.63 40.20 27.65
C ILE A 14 -24.54 39.15 27.36
N ARG A 15 -25.00 37.94 26.96
CA ARG A 15 -24.11 36.88 26.51
C ARG A 15 -23.54 37.33 25.17
N THR A 16 -22.32 37.86 25.19
CA THR A 16 -21.51 38.08 23.99
C THR A 16 -21.51 36.79 23.19
N ARG A 17 -22.34 36.75 22.14
CA ARG A 17 -22.40 35.63 21.20
C ARG A 17 -21.05 35.60 20.50
N LYS A 18 -20.15 34.75 21.02
CA LYS A 18 -18.87 34.44 20.38
C LYS A 18 -19.19 33.93 18.98
N GLN A 19 -18.98 34.81 18.01
CA GLN A 19 -19.20 34.56 16.59
C GLN A 19 -18.37 33.33 16.20
N PRO A 20 -18.97 32.32 15.54
CA PRO A 20 -18.20 31.17 15.09
C PRO A 20 -17.21 31.69 14.06
N ASN A 21 -15.93 31.56 14.37
CA ASN A 21 -14.86 31.98 13.47
C ASN A 21 -14.92 31.08 12.24
N SER A 22 -15.59 31.57 11.20
CA SER A 22 -15.57 31.05 9.84
C SER A 22 -14.17 31.31 9.27
N GLY A 23 -13.23 30.42 9.58
CA GLY A 23 -11.97 30.32 8.85
C GLY A 23 -12.24 29.71 7.48
N GLY A 24 -11.90 30.43 6.42
CA GLY A 24 -11.97 29.96 5.02
C GLY A 24 -11.17 28.66 4.80
N PRO A 25 -11.30 28.02 3.63
CA PRO A 25 -10.97 26.62 3.45
C PRO A 25 -9.48 26.40 3.66
N ALA A 26 -9.12 25.93 4.85
CA ALA A 26 -7.85 25.27 5.07
C ALA A 26 -7.82 24.14 4.04
N HIS A 27 -6.89 24.22 3.10
CA HIS A 27 -6.65 23.15 2.15
C HIS A 27 -6.51 21.87 2.98
N GLU A 28 -7.55 21.04 2.94
CA GLU A 28 -7.71 19.87 3.78
C GLU A 28 -6.66 18.88 3.30
N ARG A 29 -5.45 19.01 3.85
CA ARG A 29 -4.37 18.08 3.58
C ARG A 29 -4.89 16.74 4.09
N VAL A 30 -5.24 15.85 3.16
CA VAL A 30 -5.65 14.49 3.46
C VAL A 30 -4.65 13.90 4.44
N GLY A 31 -5.11 13.62 5.65
CA GLY A 31 -4.26 13.02 6.68
C GLY A 31 -3.80 11.64 6.22
N PRO A 32 -2.63 11.14 6.68
CA PRO A 32 -2.14 9.81 6.31
C PRO A 32 -3.16 8.70 6.61
N VAL A 33 -4.03 8.88 7.61
CA VAL A 33 -5.14 7.97 7.92
C VAL A 33 -6.21 7.97 6.82
N GLN A 34 -6.55 9.13 6.27
CA GLN A 34 -7.55 9.28 5.19
C GLN A 34 -7.01 8.73 3.87
N PHE A 35 -5.73 8.98 3.57
CA PHE A 35 -5.03 8.41 2.43
C PHE A 35 -5.03 6.87 2.46
N LEU A 36 -4.74 6.24 3.61
CA LEU A 36 -4.79 4.78 3.74
C LEU A 36 -6.20 4.22 3.55
N HIS A 37 -7.23 4.96 3.95
CA HIS A 37 -8.62 4.59 3.74
C HIS A 37 -8.97 4.60 2.25
N GLU A 38 -8.58 5.66 1.54
CA GLU A 38 -8.75 5.78 0.08
C GLU A 38 -7.99 4.67 -0.67
N VAL A 39 -6.72 4.42 -0.32
CA VAL A 39 -5.91 3.35 -0.91
C VAL A 39 -6.55 1.98 -0.69
N ARG A 40 -7.10 1.69 0.50
CA ARG A 40 -7.80 0.44 0.74
C ARG A 40 -9.09 0.31 -0.08
N GLY A 41 -9.78 1.42 -0.33
CA GLY A 41 -10.91 1.48 -1.26
C GLY A 41 -10.50 1.10 -2.68
N GLU A 42 -9.38 1.63 -3.16
CA GLU A 42 -8.87 1.36 -4.51
C GLU A 42 -8.29 -0.06 -4.64
N LEU A 43 -7.59 -0.55 -3.62
CA LEU A 43 -7.06 -1.93 -3.58
C LEU A 43 -8.15 -3.01 -3.65
N ARG A 44 -9.40 -2.69 -3.29
CA ARG A 44 -10.54 -3.60 -3.46
C ARG A 44 -11.00 -3.72 -4.93
N LYS A 45 -10.64 -2.75 -5.79
CA LYS A 45 -10.91 -2.83 -7.24
C LYS A 45 -9.89 -3.71 -7.97
N VAL A 46 -8.75 -4.00 -7.32
CA VAL A 46 -7.75 -4.91 -7.88
C VAL A 46 -8.33 -6.32 -7.88
N ALA A 47 -8.34 -6.95 -9.05
CA ALA A 47 -8.71 -8.35 -9.20
C ALA A 47 -7.61 -9.23 -8.58
N TRP A 48 -7.76 -9.56 -7.30
CA TRP A 48 -6.89 -10.51 -6.65
C TRP A 48 -7.19 -11.92 -7.19
N PRO A 49 -6.17 -12.65 -7.64
CA PRO A 49 -6.35 -13.97 -8.22
C PRO A 49 -6.97 -14.92 -7.19
N THR A 50 -7.75 -15.87 -7.66
CA THR A 50 -8.27 -16.91 -6.77
C THR A 50 -7.13 -17.81 -6.28
N ARG A 51 -7.35 -18.51 -5.16
CA ARG A 51 -6.35 -19.46 -4.62
C ARG A 51 -5.98 -20.53 -5.65
N GLU A 52 -6.97 -21.00 -6.40
CA GLU A 52 -6.79 -22.00 -7.45
C GLU A 52 -5.94 -21.47 -8.61
N GLU A 53 -6.21 -20.25 -9.07
CA GLU A 53 -5.42 -19.62 -10.14
C GLU A 53 -3.96 -19.44 -9.74
N THR A 54 -3.74 -18.99 -8.51
CA THR A 54 -2.39 -18.82 -7.94
C THR A 54 -1.63 -20.14 -7.90
N ILE A 55 -2.31 -21.23 -7.50
CA ILE A 55 -1.73 -22.57 -7.46
C ILE A 55 -1.41 -23.07 -8.87
N ASN A 56 -2.33 -22.91 -9.82
CA ASN A 56 -2.13 -23.33 -11.20
C ASN A 56 -0.92 -22.63 -11.83
N TYR A 57 -0.81 -21.31 -11.69
CA TYR A 57 0.36 -20.57 -12.18
C TYR A 57 1.64 -21.01 -11.48
N SER A 58 1.60 -21.23 -10.17
CA SER A 58 2.76 -21.71 -9.42
C SER A 58 3.24 -23.08 -9.90
N ILE A 59 2.33 -24.02 -10.18
CA ILE A 59 2.65 -25.35 -10.70
C ILE A 59 3.33 -25.25 -12.08
N VAL A 60 2.79 -24.43 -12.98
CA VAL A 60 3.37 -24.22 -14.32
C VAL A 60 4.79 -23.67 -14.22
N VAL A 61 5.01 -22.67 -13.35
CA VAL A 61 6.34 -22.10 -13.11
C VAL A 61 7.29 -23.15 -12.52
N LEU A 62 6.82 -23.94 -11.55
CA LEU A 62 7.62 -24.97 -10.89
C LEU A 62 8.09 -26.05 -11.87
N ILE A 63 7.19 -26.52 -12.75
CA ILE A 63 7.55 -27.46 -13.83
C ILE A 63 8.57 -26.82 -14.77
N THR A 64 8.36 -25.56 -15.16
CA THR A 64 9.24 -24.85 -16.08
C THR A 64 10.66 -24.72 -15.53
N ILE A 65 10.80 -24.36 -14.25
CA ILE A 65 12.10 -24.26 -13.57
C ILE A 65 12.79 -25.63 -13.53
N VAL A 66 12.06 -26.71 -13.23
CA VAL A 66 12.62 -28.07 -13.22
C VAL A 66 13.13 -28.47 -14.60
N VAL A 67 12.36 -28.21 -15.67
CA VAL A 67 12.77 -28.55 -17.05
C VAL A 67 14.02 -27.76 -17.46
N VAL A 68 14.02 -26.44 -17.26
CA VAL A 68 15.17 -25.59 -17.60
C VAL A 68 16.39 -25.98 -16.77
N GLY A 69 16.21 -26.21 -15.46
CA GLY A 69 17.28 -26.65 -14.57
C GLY A 69 17.88 -28.00 -14.98
N ALA A 70 17.03 -28.97 -15.36
CA ALA A 70 17.49 -30.26 -15.87
C ALA A 70 18.26 -30.12 -17.19
N MET A 71 17.82 -29.23 -18.08
CA MET A 71 18.52 -28.96 -19.34
C MET A 71 19.91 -28.36 -19.10
N ILE A 72 20.01 -27.37 -18.21
CA ILE A 72 21.28 -26.75 -17.83
C ILE A 72 22.20 -27.79 -17.18
N TYR A 73 21.69 -28.53 -16.19
CA TYR A 73 22.44 -29.61 -15.53
C TYR A 73 22.97 -30.65 -16.53
N GLY A 74 22.14 -31.08 -17.48
CA GLY A 74 22.56 -32.02 -18.52
C GLY A 74 23.65 -31.44 -19.42
N ALA A 75 23.55 -30.16 -19.78
CA ALA A 75 24.57 -29.47 -20.56
C ALA A 75 25.89 -29.36 -19.77
N ASP A 76 25.85 -28.91 -18.51
CA ASP A 76 27.03 -28.80 -17.64
C ASP A 76 27.72 -30.15 -17.45
N TRP A 77 26.94 -31.23 -17.28
CA TRP A 77 27.48 -32.58 -17.17
C TRP A 77 28.19 -33.00 -18.46
N LEU A 78 27.56 -32.78 -19.62
CA LEU A 78 28.14 -33.09 -20.93
C LEU A 78 29.43 -32.30 -21.18
N PHE A 79 29.42 -31.00 -20.91
CA PHE A 79 30.62 -30.15 -21.05
C PHE A 79 31.73 -30.56 -20.10
N SER A 80 31.40 -30.90 -18.84
CA SER A 80 32.40 -31.33 -17.85
C SER A 80 33.11 -32.60 -18.30
N THR A 81 32.38 -33.61 -18.77
CA THR A 81 32.99 -34.84 -19.28
C THR A 81 33.83 -34.57 -20.52
N PHE A 82 33.33 -33.78 -21.47
CA PHE A 82 34.03 -33.49 -22.71
C PHE A 82 35.33 -32.71 -22.49
N ILE A 83 35.32 -31.75 -21.56
CA ILE A 83 36.50 -30.96 -21.20
C ILE A 83 37.55 -31.84 -20.51
N LEU A 84 37.16 -32.69 -19.57
CA LEU A 84 38.11 -33.59 -18.88
C LEU A 84 38.83 -34.51 -19.86
N GLU A 85 38.11 -35.10 -20.81
CA GLU A 85 38.67 -36.00 -21.81
C GLU A 85 39.62 -35.28 -22.80
N LEU A 86 39.32 -34.02 -23.13
CA LEU A 86 40.18 -33.18 -23.97
C LEU A 86 41.49 -32.80 -23.27
N PHE A 87 41.48 -32.57 -21.96
CA PHE A 87 42.68 -32.18 -21.19
C PHE A 87 43.53 -33.38 -20.75
N GLU A 88 42.94 -34.57 -20.66
CA GLU A 88 43.66 -35.80 -20.32
C GLU A 88 44.28 -36.50 -21.55
N THR A 89 43.93 -36.06 -22.76
CA THR A 89 44.55 -36.45 -24.05
C THR A 89 45.73 -35.55 -24.41
#